data_AF-A0AA35T803-F1
#
_entry.id   AF-A0AA35T803-F1
#
_cell.length_a   1.000
_cell.length_b   1.000
_cell.length_c   1.000
_cell.angle_alpha   90.00
_cell.angle_beta   90.00
_cell.angle_gamma   90.00
#
_symmetry.space_group_name_H-M   'P 1'
#
loop_
_entity.id
_entity.type
_entity.pdbx_description
1 polymer ?
#
loop_
_entity_poly.entity_id
_entity_poly.type
_entity_poly.pdbx_seq_one_letter_code
_entity_poly.pdbx_strand_id
1 'polypeptide(L)'
;MSKTLSCGRDLTCVPDLKLAVEEAAKDGFDFVQVPLFHPLFKRDHPSIIHRQGPPTRNDTILTGNDWAVLIVAKLSPWIQLESEDPAIRRQSEDGFFQEVSLAIHLGVPAILISLSSPSCVNLARCLYRPLLTSIQIYWVKVPVVSPRLIMTDVEEDDNTKQSHSVYYL
;
A
#
# COMPACT_ATOMS: atom_id res chain seq x y z
N MET A 1 -33.46 -11.54 -0.71
CA MET A 1 -32.17 -11.11 -0.11
C MET A 1 -31.86 -9.73 -0.65
N SER A 2 -31.90 -8.70 0.20
CA SER A 2 -31.43 -7.35 -0.18
C SER A 2 -29.93 -7.43 -0.42
N LYS A 3 -29.44 -7.01 -1.60
CA LYS A 3 -28.01 -6.86 -1.85
C LYS A 3 -27.52 -5.67 -1.03
N THR A 4 -26.82 -5.92 0.07
CA THR A 4 -26.11 -4.88 0.81
C THR A 4 -24.81 -4.56 0.08
N LEU A 5 -24.50 -3.27 -0.04
CA LEU A 5 -23.22 -2.80 -0.56
C LEU A 5 -22.14 -3.10 0.48
N SER A 6 -21.00 -3.65 0.05
CA SER A 6 -19.84 -3.75 0.94
C SER A 6 -18.93 -2.54 0.78
N CYS A 7 -18.52 -1.94 1.90
CA CYS A 7 -17.71 -0.74 1.94
C CYS A 7 -16.56 -0.87 2.96
N GLY A 8 -15.39 -0.34 2.59
CA GLY A 8 -14.21 -0.34 3.46
C GLY A 8 -13.63 1.04 3.66
N ARG A 9 -13.03 1.28 4.82
CA ARG A 9 -12.42 2.57 5.19
C ARG A 9 -10.92 2.55 4.96
N ASP A 10 -10.41 3.45 4.14
CA ASP A 10 -8.97 3.63 3.93
C ASP A 10 -8.36 4.48 5.06
N LEU A 11 -7.39 3.93 5.81
CA LEU A 11 -6.72 4.60 6.91
C LEU A 11 -5.22 4.78 6.61
N THR A 12 -4.70 5.96 6.94
CA THR A 12 -3.28 6.31 6.78
C THR A 12 -2.55 6.39 8.12
N CYS A 13 -3.25 6.76 9.19
CA CYS A 13 -2.73 6.81 10.55
C CYS A 13 -3.57 5.89 11.44
N VAL A 14 -2.91 4.92 12.09
CA VAL A 14 -3.57 3.94 12.96
C VAL A 14 -2.75 3.79 14.25
N PRO A 15 -2.94 4.69 15.23
CA PRO A 15 -2.23 4.62 16.51
C PRO A 15 -2.63 3.39 17.32
N ASP A 16 -3.92 3.08 17.36
CA ASP A 16 -4.50 1.88 17.96
C ASP A 16 -5.35 1.16 16.91
N LEU A 17 -4.92 -0.03 16.50
CA LEU A 17 -5.60 -0.80 15.47
C LEU A 17 -6.95 -1.32 15.94
N LYS A 18 -7.06 -1.73 17.20
CA LYS A 18 -8.30 -2.29 17.73
C LYS A 18 -9.37 -1.20 17.80
N LEU A 19 -9.01 -0.04 18.33
CA LEU A 19 -9.92 1.11 18.37
C LEU A 19 -10.34 1.54 16.96
N ALA A 20 -9.40 1.60 16.00
CA ALA A 20 -9.71 2.00 14.63
C ALA A 20 -10.70 1.04 13.94
N VAL A 21 -10.59 -0.27 14.18
CA VAL A 21 -11.54 -1.28 13.68
C VAL A 21 -12.92 -1.10 14.34
N GLU A 22 -12.96 -0.90 15.66
CA GLU A 22 -14.21 -0.66 16.40
C GLU A 22 -14.93 0.61 15.94
N GLU A 23 -14.19 1.69 15.69
CA GLU A 23 -14.74 2.94 15.15
C GLU A 23 -15.25 2.80 13.71
N ALA A 24 -14.50 2.12 12.85
CA ALA A 24 -14.94 1.85 11.48
C ALA A 24 -16.23 1.00 11.45
N ALA A 25 -16.34 0.00 12.32
CA ALA A 25 -17.55 -0.80 12.46
C ALA A 25 -18.75 0.03 12.94
N LYS A 26 -18.56 0.95 13.90
CA LYS A 26 -19.61 1.88 14.36
C LYS A 26 -20.08 2.82 13.26
N ASP A 27 -19.17 3.23 12.38
CA ASP A 27 -19.46 4.07 11.21
C ASP A 27 -20.11 3.27 10.05
N GLY A 28 -20.28 1.96 10.19
CA GLY A 28 -20.96 1.10 9.22
C GLY A 28 -20.08 0.53 8.11
N PHE A 29 -18.75 0.57 8.26
CA PHE A 29 -17.82 -0.07 7.32
C PHE A 29 -17.64 -1.56 7.63
N ASP A 30 -17.48 -2.38 6.60
CA ASP A 30 -17.27 -3.84 6.75
C ASP A 30 -15.81 -4.19 7.04
N PHE A 31 -14.86 -3.38 6.55
CA PHE A 31 -13.43 -3.61 6.72
C PHE A 31 -12.63 -2.30 6.70
N VAL A 32 -11.37 -2.36 7.11
CA VAL A 32 -10.43 -1.23 7.06
C VAL A 32 -9.19 -1.58 6.23
N GLN A 33 -8.67 -0.60 5.49
CA GLN A 33 -7.38 -0.69 4.82
C GLN A 33 -6.34 0.00 5.68
N VAL A 34 -5.33 -0.73 6.16
CA VAL A 34 -4.36 -0.21 7.12
C VAL A 34 -2.93 -0.56 6.71
N PRO A 35 -1.95 0.32 7.00
CA PRO A 35 -0.55 -0.02 6.82
C PRO A 35 -0.13 -0.99 7.94
N LEU A 36 0.47 -2.13 7.56
CA LEU A 36 0.95 -3.13 8.52
C LEU A 36 2.22 -2.71 9.24
N PHE A 37 2.99 -1.79 8.64
CA PHE A 37 4.10 -1.09 9.25
C PHE A 37 3.73 0.38 9.37
N HIS A 38 4.38 1.12 10.28
CA HIS A 38 4.18 2.56 10.30
C HIS A 38 4.64 3.16 8.95
N PRO A 39 3.82 3.96 8.24
CA PRO A 39 4.14 4.43 6.88
C PRO A 39 5.43 5.25 6.76
N LEU A 40 5.86 5.88 7.85
CA LEU A 40 7.11 6.65 7.92
C LEU A 40 8.30 5.85 8.48
N PHE A 41 8.09 4.59 8.86
CA PHE A 41 9.17 3.72 9.32
C PHE A 41 9.91 3.12 8.12
N LYS A 42 10.67 3.98 7.43
CA LYS A 42 11.62 3.56 6.40
C LYS A 42 12.71 2.72 7.06
N ARG A 43 12.94 1.52 6.52
CA ARG A 43 13.86 0.54 7.10
C ARG A 43 15.26 0.81 6.59
N ASP A 44 16.20 1.03 7.48
CA ASP A 44 17.59 1.25 7.10
C ASP A 44 18.21 -0.03 6.53
N HIS A 45 19.23 0.15 5.68
CA HIS A 45 19.97 -1.00 5.19
C HIS A 45 20.67 -1.70 6.36
N PRO A 46 20.57 -3.04 6.50
CA PRO A 46 21.03 -3.77 7.68
C PRO A 46 22.53 -3.64 7.96
N SER A 47 23.32 -3.21 6.97
CA SER A 47 24.76 -2.97 7.14
C SER A 47 25.12 -1.59 7.70
N ILE A 48 24.15 -0.68 7.91
CA ILE A 48 24.42 0.71 8.34
C ILE A 48 23.96 0.95 9.78
N ILE A 49 22.72 0.55 10.12
CA ILE A 49 22.14 0.82 11.44
C ILE A 49 21.33 -0.41 11.91
N HIS A 50 21.64 -0.93 13.09
CA HIS A 50 20.82 -1.93 13.75
C HIS A 50 19.83 -1.23 14.71
N ARG A 51 18.63 -0.94 14.20
CA ARG A 51 17.55 -0.43 15.05
C ARG A 51 17.11 -1.52 16.03
N GLN A 52 17.05 -1.17 17.31
CA GLN A 52 16.55 -2.05 18.37
C GLN A 52 15.02 -2.02 18.42
N GLY A 53 14.41 -3.16 18.75
CA GLY A 53 12.96 -3.29 18.96
C GLY A 53 12.19 -3.93 17.80
N PRO A 54 10.92 -4.27 18.01
CA PRO A 54 10.09 -4.90 16.99
C PRO A 54 9.83 -3.91 15.84
N PRO A 55 9.87 -4.36 14.58
CA PRO A 55 9.72 -3.47 13.44
C PRO A 55 8.27 -3.04 13.21
N THR A 56 7.30 -3.68 13.87
CA THR A 56 5.87 -3.31 13.83
C THR A 56 5.12 -3.85 15.05
N ARG A 57 3.80 -3.60 15.08
CA ARG A 57 2.84 -4.05 16.10
C ARG A 57 2.75 -5.58 16.20
N ASN A 58 2.32 -6.04 17.38
CA ASN A 58 2.10 -7.46 17.69
C ASN A 58 0.88 -8.01 16.93
N ASP A 59 0.93 -9.26 16.47
CA ASP A 59 -0.17 -9.95 15.79
C ASP A 59 -1.35 -10.25 16.73
N THR A 60 -1.07 -10.49 18.01
CA THR A 60 -2.07 -10.75 19.06
C THR A 60 -2.99 -9.57 19.41
N ILE A 61 -2.81 -8.40 18.77
CA ILE A 61 -3.68 -7.23 18.97
C ILE A 61 -5.11 -7.46 18.47
N LEU A 62 -5.28 -8.36 17.50
CA LEU A 62 -6.56 -8.80 16.95
C LEU A 62 -6.63 -10.33 16.95
N THR A 63 -7.83 -10.88 16.88
CA THR A 63 -7.96 -12.33 16.67
C THR A 63 -7.59 -12.70 15.22
N GLY A 64 -7.20 -13.95 14.98
CA GLY A 64 -6.91 -14.40 13.61
C GLY A 64 -8.09 -14.23 12.65
N ASN A 65 -9.33 -14.35 13.15
CA ASN A 65 -10.53 -14.10 12.36
C ASN A 65 -10.70 -12.61 12.02
N ASP A 66 -10.42 -11.71 12.96
CA ASP A 66 -10.49 -10.26 12.71
C ASP A 66 -9.48 -9.84 11.65
N TRP A 67 -8.25 -10.37 11.69
CA TRP A 67 -7.28 -10.17 10.61
C TRP A 67 -7.77 -10.67 9.26
N ALA A 68 -8.40 -11.85 9.24
CA ALA A 68 -8.86 -12.51 8.01
C ALA A 68 -10.11 -11.88 7.37
N VAL A 69 -10.89 -11.11 8.14
CA VAL A 69 -12.19 -10.58 7.66
C VAL A 69 -12.23 -9.06 7.62
N LEU A 70 -11.60 -8.38 8.59
CA LEU A 70 -11.76 -6.94 8.79
C LEU A 70 -10.61 -6.11 8.23
N ILE A 71 -9.50 -6.74 7.84
CA ILE A 71 -8.26 -6.02 7.53
C ILE A 71 -7.82 -6.22 6.08
N VAL A 72 -7.58 -5.13 5.36
CA VAL A 72 -6.83 -5.13 4.11
C VAL A 72 -5.48 -4.45 4.37
N ALA A 73 -4.39 -5.15 4.06
CA ALA A 73 -3.05 -4.60 4.27
C ALA A 73 -2.70 -3.59 3.19
N LYS A 74 -1.98 -2.51 3.55
CA LYS A 74 -1.43 -1.54 2.60
C LYS A 74 0.09 -1.59 2.61
N LEU A 75 0.68 -1.55 1.42
CA LEU A 75 2.13 -1.37 1.32
C LEU A 75 2.55 0.03 1.76
N SER A 76 3.73 0.13 2.38
CA SER A 76 4.29 1.41 2.79
C SER A 76 4.61 2.31 1.59
N PRO A 77 4.31 3.63 1.68
CA PRO A 77 4.50 4.56 0.57
C PRO A 77 5.97 4.84 0.22
N TRP A 78 6.91 4.51 1.10
CA TRP A 78 8.35 4.68 0.84
C TRP A 78 8.95 3.58 -0.04
N ILE A 79 8.21 2.49 -0.29
CA ILE A 79 8.67 1.39 -1.15
C ILE A 79 8.65 1.85 -2.61
N GLN A 80 9.83 1.99 -3.21
CA GLN A 80 10.04 2.47 -4.57
C GLN A 80 10.79 1.41 -5.39
N LEU A 81 10.08 0.36 -5.80
CA LEU A 81 10.67 -0.78 -6.52
C LEU A 81 11.26 -0.40 -7.89
N GLU A 82 10.82 0.71 -8.46
CA GLU A 82 11.27 1.20 -9.77
C GLU A 82 12.29 2.33 -9.65
N SER A 83 12.83 2.58 -8.45
CA SER A 83 13.85 3.60 -8.23
C SER A 83 15.08 3.35 -9.12
N GLU A 84 15.59 4.41 -9.75
CA GLU A 84 16.82 4.36 -10.55
C GLU A 84 18.04 4.06 -9.66
N ASP A 85 18.07 4.64 -8.45
CA ASP A 85 19.08 4.37 -7.44
C ASP A 85 19.03 2.89 -7.01
N PRO A 86 20.08 2.09 -7.28
CA PRO A 86 20.14 0.69 -6.91
C PRO A 86 20.02 0.43 -5.40
N ALA A 87 20.50 1.35 -4.56
CA ALA A 87 20.43 1.21 -3.11
C ALA A 87 18.99 1.33 -2.61
N ILE A 88 18.26 2.35 -3.08
CA ILE A 88 16.83 2.54 -2.75
C ILE A 88 16.01 1.39 -3.32
N ARG A 89 16.31 0.93 -4.55
CA ARG A 89 15.60 -0.18 -5.18
C ARG A 89 15.76 -1.46 -4.37
N ARG A 90 16.99 -1.83 -3.99
CA ARG A 90 17.25 -3.02 -3.16
C ARG A 90 16.59 -2.93 -1.79
N GLN A 91 16.69 -1.78 -1.12
CA GLN A 91 16.01 -1.51 0.15
C GLN A 91 14.48 -1.63 0.03
N SER A 92 13.93 -1.19 -1.10
CA SER A 92 12.50 -1.29 -1.39
C SER A 92 12.06 -2.73 -1.66
N GLU A 93 12.90 -3.56 -2.31
CA GLU A 93 12.64 -4.98 -2.51
C GLU A 93 12.61 -5.74 -1.19
N ASP A 94 13.62 -5.55 -0.34
CA ASP A 94 13.66 -6.13 1.01
C ASP A 94 12.44 -5.66 1.82
N GLY A 95 12.11 -4.37 1.68
CA GLY A 95 10.94 -3.76 2.28
C GLY A 95 9.63 -4.44 1.87
N PHE A 96 9.45 -4.62 0.57
CA PHE A 96 8.30 -5.25 -0.05
C PHE A 96 8.13 -6.70 0.42
N PHE A 97 9.18 -7.52 0.35
CA PHE A 97 9.08 -8.93 0.73
C PHE A 97 8.73 -9.09 2.20
N GLN A 98 9.29 -8.26 3.09
CA GLN A 98 8.96 -8.29 4.50
C GLN A 98 7.48 -7.93 4.76
N GLU A 99 6.95 -6.91 4.07
CA GLU A 99 5.53 -6.54 4.22
C GLU A 99 4.58 -7.60 3.70
N VAL A 100 4.88 -8.16 2.53
CA VAL A 100 4.09 -9.24 1.93
C VAL A 100 4.13 -10.49 2.80
N SER A 101 5.30 -10.88 3.30
CA SER A 101 5.42 -12.03 4.19
C SER A 101 4.64 -11.83 5.49
N LEU A 102 4.65 -10.62 6.07
CA LEU A 102 3.84 -10.32 7.26
C LEU A 102 2.35 -10.38 6.97
N ALA A 103 1.90 -9.80 5.85
CA ALA A 103 0.50 -9.85 5.45
C ALA A 103 -0.01 -11.29 5.29
N ILE A 104 0.77 -12.13 4.61
CA ILE A 104 0.47 -13.56 4.45
C ILE A 104 0.44 -14.27 5.82
N HIS A 105 1.40 -13.96 6.71
CA HIS A 105 1.45 -14.54 8.05
C HIS A 105 0.21 -14.19 8.90
N LEU A 106 -0.26 -12.95 8.82
CA LEU A 106 -1.47 -12.49 9.51
C LEU A 106 -2.76 -13.02 8.87
N GLY A 107 -2.68 -13.62 7.68
CA GLY A 107 -3.83 -14.18 6.97
C GLY A 107 -4.80 -13.11 6.46
N VAL A 108 -4.31 -11.91 6.14
CA VAL A 108 -5.18 -10.84 5.64
C VAL A 108 -5.73 -11.19 4.25
N PRO A 109 -7.01 -10.87 3.96
CA PRO A 109 -7.67 -11.24 2.71
C PRO A 109 -7.02 -10.60 1.47
N ALA A 110 -6.53 -9.37 1.58
CA ALA A 110 -5.95 -8.65 0.45
C ALA A 110 -4.80 -7.71 0.85
N ILE A 111 -3.90 -7.47 -0.09
CA ILE A 111 -2.80 -6.49 0.01
C ILE A 111 -2.99 -5.42 -1.07
N LEU A 112 -3.13 -4.17 -0.67
CA LEU A 112 -3.21 -3.00 -1.54
C LEU A 112 -1.83 -2.50 -1.93
N ILE A 113 -1.60 -2.41 -3.25
CA ILE A 113 -0.39 -1.90 -3.89
C ILE A 113 -0.76 -0.65 -4.67
N SER A 114 -0.12 0.48 -4.38
CA SER A 114 -0.29 1.71 -5.16
C SER A 114 0.78 1.79 -6.23
N LEU A 115 0.37 2.02 -7.49
CA LEU A 115 1.33 2.27 -8.57
C LEU A 115 1.85 3.70 -8.48
N SER A 116 3.17 3.85 -8.37
CA SER A 116 3.86 5.14 -8.29
C SER A 116 4.68 5.48 -9.54
N SER A 117 4.80 4.55 -10.48
CA SER A 117 5.64 4.67 -11.67
C SER A 117 4.90 4.13 -12.91
N PRO A 118 5.14 4.71 -14.11
CA PRO A 118 4.60 4.18 -15.36
C PRO A 118 5.24 2.83 -15.75
N SER A 119 6.51 2.61 -15.41
CA SER A 119 7.15 1.29 -15.47
C SER A 119 6.89 0.55 -14.16
N CYS A 120 6.49 -0.72 -14.23
CA CYS A 120 6.25 -1.58 -13.07
C CYS A 120 6.95 -2.94 -13.23
N VAL A 121 8.10 -2.97 -13.90
CA VAL A 121 8.80 -4.21 -14.28
C VAL A 121 9.34 -4.93 -13.05
N ASN A 122 9.97 -4.20 -12.15
CA ASN A 122 10.52 -4.75 -10.92
C ASN A 122 9.42 -5.14 -9.93
N LEU A 123 8.35 -4.33 -9.85
CA LEU A 123 7.14 -4.71 -9.09
C LEU A 123 6.57 -6.05 -9.58
N ALA A 124 6.39 -6.23 -10.89
CA ALA A 124 5.91 -7.48 -11.46
C ALA A 124 6.84 -8.66 -11.15
N ARG A 125 8.16 -8.46 -11.25
CA ARG A 125 9.17 -9.46 -10.86
C ARG A 125 9.08 -9.84 -9.38
N CYS A 126 8.93 -8.87 -8.49
CA CYS A 126 8.80 -9.10 -7.06
C CYS A 126 7.49 -9.81 -6.70
N LEU A 127 6.39 -9.52 -7.41
CA LEU A 127 5.09 -10.17 -7.23
C LEU A 127 5.03 -11.59 -7.77
N TYR A 128 5.82 -11.90 -8.80
CA TYR A 128 5.77 -13.20 -9.48
C TYR A 128 5.88 -14.38 -8.51
N ARG A 129 6.86 -14.36 -7.60
CA ARG A 129 7.06 -15.46 -6.65
C ARG A 129 5.91 -15.57 -5.63
N PRO A 130 5.52 -14.51 -4.89
CA PRO A 130 4.38 -14.55 -3.99
C PRO A 130 3.08 -15.04 -4.64
N LEU A 131 2.82 -14.66 -5.89
CA LEU A 131 1.63 -15.10 -6.64
C LEU A 131 1.63 -16.61 -6.94
N LEU A 132 2.79 -17.23 -7.09
CA LEU A 132 2.91 -18.67 -7.32
C LEU A 132 2.87 -19.49 -6.03
N THR A 133 3.32 -18.92 -4.91
CA THR A 133 3.49 -19.64 -3.64
C THR A 133 2.36 -19.44 -2.65
N SER A 134 1.44 -18.51 -2.89
CA SER A 134 0.35 -18.17 -1.97
C SER A 134 -0.95 -17.88 -2.71
N ILE A 135 -2.08 -18.07 -2.03
CA ILE A 135 -3.42 -17.70 -2.53
C ILE A 135 -3.78 -16.22 -2.24
N GLN A 136 -2.78 -15.39 -1.94
CA GLN A 136 -2.96 -14.00 -1.53
C GLN A 136 -3.56 -13.16 -2.67
N ILE A 137 -4.59 -12.37 -2.35
CA ILE A 137 -5.18 -11.41 -3.29
C ILE A 137 -4.40 -10.09 -3.21
N TYR A 138 -4.09 -9.52 -4.37
CA TYR A 138 -3.44 -8.22 -4.50
C TYR A 138 -4.38 -7.23 -5.17
N TRP A 139 -4.65 -6.11 -4.51
CA TRP A 139 -5.41 -5.00 -5.06
C TRP A 139 -4.44 -3.96 -5.60
N VAL A 140 -4.47 -3.74 -6.92
CA VAL A 140 -3.61 -2.74 -7.56
C VAL A 140 -4.41 -1.44 -7.70
N LYS A 141 -4.03 -0.41 -6.94
CA LYS A 141 -4.62 0.92 -7.00
C LYS A 141 -4.00 1.68 -8.19
N VAL A 142 -4.79 1.81 -9.25
CA VAL A 142 -4.46 2.59 -10.46
C VAL A 142 -5.35 3.81 -10.51
N PRO A 143 -4.80 5.04 -10.57
CA PRO A 143 -5.61 6.23 -10.72
C PRO A 143 -6.20 6.29 -12.14
N VAL A 144 -7.45 6.75 -12.26
CA VAL A 144 -8.14 6.90 -13.56
C VAL A 144 -7.42 7.92 -14.45
N VAL A 145 -6.89 8.98 -13.84
CA VAL A 145 -6.08 10.00 -14.49
C VAL A 145 -4.66 9.93 -13.90
N SER A 146 -3.66 9.92 -14.77
CA SER A 146 -2.26 9.94 -14.33
C SER A 146 -1.99 11.20 -13.49
N PRO A 147 -1.39 11.07 -12.29
CA PRO A 147 -1.04 12.24 -11.46
C PRO A 147 -0.18 13.26 -12.21
N ARG A 148 0.63 12.81 -13.19
CA ARG A 148 1.44 13.70 -14.03
C ARG A 148 0.59 14.66 -14.87
N LEU A 149 -0.55 14.20 -15.38
CA LEU A 149 -1.45 15.03 -16.19
C LEU A 149 -2.22 16.04 -15.31
N ILE A 150 -2.56 15.66 -14.07
CA ILE A 150 -3.22 16.57 -13.13
C ILE A 150 -2.27 17.73 -12.77
N MET A 151 -0.97 17.47 -12.63
CA MET A 151 0.01 18.51 -12.32
C MET A 151 0.18 19.50 -13.47
N THR A 152 0.14 19.04 -14.73
CA THR A 152 0.24 19.93 -15.90
C THR A 152 -0.98 20.84 -16.02
N ASP A 153 -2.18 20.36 -15.71
CA ASP A 153 -3.40 21.19 -15.78
C ASP A 153 -3.41 22.32 -14.72
N VAL A 154 -2.83 22.08 -13.54
CA VAL A 154 -2.71 23.10 -12.47
C VAL A 154 -1.68 24.17 -12.85
N GLU A 155 -0.62 23.81 -13.57
CA GLU A 155 0.39 24.76 -14.05
C GLU A 155 -0.13 25.61 -15.23
N GLU A 156 -1.07 25.09 -16.02
CA GLU A 156 -1.71 25.83 -17.12
C GLU A 156 -2.74 26.88 -16.65
N ASP A 157 -3.35 26.70 -15.48
CA ASP A 157 -4.29 27.68 -14.91
C ASP A 157 -3.60 28.95 -14.35
N ASP A 158 -2.33 28.87 -13.92
CA ASP A 158 -1.53 30.04 -13.52
C ASP A 158 -0.93 30.80 -14.72
N ASN A 159 -1.08 30.25 -15.93
CA ASN A 159 -0.50 30.79 -17.15
C ASN A 159 -1.51 30.76 -18.31
N THR A 160 -2.71 31.28 -18.08
CA THR A 160 -3.72 31.34 -19.15
C THR A 160 -3.26 32.28 -20.26
N LYS A 161 -2.77 31.68 -21.36
CA LYS A 161 -2.90 32.03 -22.79
C LYS A 161 -1.63 31.68 -23.56
N GLN A 162 -1.55 30.46 -24.12
CA GLN A 162 -1.28 30.28 -25.56
C GLN A 162 -1.36 28.81 -26.00
N SER A 163 -2.44 28.53 -26.75
CA SER A 163 -2.47 27.69 -27.96
C SER A 163 -1.99 26.22 -27.91
N HIS A 164 -3.00 25.35 -27.95
CA HIS A 164 -3.16 24.21 -28.87
C HIS A 164 -2.05 23.15 -29.02
N SER A 165 -2.45 21.91 -28.68
CA SER A 165 -2.52 20.73 -29.56
C SER A 165 -1.72 19.51 -29.08
N VAL A 166 -2.46 18.48 -28.63
CA VAL A 166 -2.34 17.02 -28.95
C VAL A 166 -0.93 16.40 -28.77
N TYR A 167 -0.70 15.34 -27.98
CA TYR A 167 -0.92 13.92 -28.32
C TYR A 167 -0.80 13.02 -27.07
N TYR A 168 -1.72 12.05 -26.98
CA TYR A 168 -1.57 10.83 -26.18
C TYR A 168 -0.63 9.85 -26.90
N LEU A 169 0.38 9.32 -26.18
CA LEU A 169 0.86 7.94 -26.24
C LEU A 169 1.52 7.58 -24.91
#